data_AF-A0A1G8CUN7-F1
#
_entry.id   AF-A0A1G8CUN7-F1
#
_cell.length_a   1.000
_cell.length_b   1.000
_cell.length_c   1.000
_cell.angle_alpha   90.00
_cell.angle_beta   90.00
_cell.angle_gamma   90.00
#
_symmetry.space_group_name_H-M   'P 1'
#
loop_
_entity.id
_entity.type
_entity.pdbx_description
1 polymer ?
#
loop_
_entity_poly.entity_id
_entity_poly.type
_entity_poly.pdbx_seq_one_letter_code
_entity_poly.pdbx_strand_id
1 'polypeptide(L)'
;MATGKNKDFLLTSLLAELRTLTERIAVAEAGEDARAIKKVRVGLEQVTSQLKSVTTKLDPILRPESIFDPTDPNTSGRVVALTLVAQTKHPLAKIPEFYGAGVYAIYYKGDFAPYAQLKGRDHPIYVGKADPDNQAAKDAVSQGTKLSARLNEHARSIRKAATTLDINDFECRFLIVQTGFQKSAEDYLINFFKPIWNSETKICFGLGKHGDSSDTRGNKRSPWDTMHPGREWASATTENQKAPETIIEQISAHLTEHQPYADIHEIFKRFTEDMHQLDSDRFYTPAHGVVELEAADHDPASPDATP
;
A
#
# COMPACT_ATOMS: atom_id res chain seq x y z
N MET A 1 1.59 -46.69 -22.26
CA MET A 1 2.64 -47.11 -21.29
C MET A 1 4.05 -47.23 -21.90
N ALA A 2 4.24 -47.61 -23.17
CA ALA A 2 5.58 -47.80 -23.76
C ALA A 2 6.34 -46.49 -24.10
N THR A 3 5.63 -45.39 -24.35
CA THR A 3 6.22 -44.10 -24.77
C THR A 3 6.78 -43.24 -23.63
N GLY A 4 6.32 -43.43 -22.39
CA GLY A 4 6.83 -42.72 -21.20
C GLY A 4 8.18 -43.26 -20.73
N LYS A 5 8.30 -44.59 -20.64
CA LYS A 5 9.54 -45.28 -20.22
C LYS A 5 10.77 -44.93 -21.07
N ASN A 6 10.58 -44.64 -22.37
CA ASN A 6 11.68 -44.30 -23.27
C ASN A 6 12.17 -42.84 -23.08
N LYS A 7 11.30 -41.93 -22.64
CA LYS A 7 11.67 -40.53 -22.35
C LYS A 7 12.43 -40.40 -21.03
N ASP A 8 12.01 -41.15 -20.00
CA ASP A 8 12.68 -41.17 -18.69
C ASP A 8 14.11 -41.74 -18.82
N PHE A 9 14.28 -42.76 -19.66
CA PHE A 9 15.58 -43.34 -19.96
C PHE A 9 16.54 -42.32 -20.61
N LEU A 10 16.05 -41.54 -21.58
CA LEU A 10 16.84 -40.48 -22.23
C LEU A 10 17.26 -39.38 -21.25
N LEU A 11 16.34 -38.88 -20.41
CA LEU A 11 16.66 -37.85 -19.40
C LEU A 11 17.69 -38.36 -18.38
N THR A 12 17.57 -39.62 -17.97
CA THR A 12 18.52 -40.26 -17.04
C THR A 12 19.91 -40.38 -17.65
N SER A 13 20.01 -40.73 -18.93
CA SER A 13 21.29 -40.76 -19.67
C SER A 13 21.94 -39.38 -19.75
N LEU A 14 21.17 -38.37 -20.17
CA LEU A 14 21.66 -36.98 -20.28
C LEU A 14 22.11 -36.43 -18.91
N LEU A 15 21.43 -36.80 -17.82
CA LEU A 15 21.85 -36.42 -16.48
C LEU A 15 23.19 -37.06 -16.08
N ALA A 16 23.43 -38.32 -16.47
CA ALA A 16 24.71 -38.99 -16.23
C ALA A 16 25.86 -38.35 -17.03
N GLU A 17 25.60 -37.95 -18.28
CA GLU A 17 26.55 -37.19 -19.11
C GLU A 17 26.87 -35.82 -18.49
N LEU A 18 25.84 -35.10 -18.02
CA LEU A 18 26.02 -33.82 -17.34
C LEU A 18 26.87 -33.95 -16.07
N ARG A 19 26.63 -34.95 -15.23
CA ARG A 19 27.44 -35.22 -14.03
C ARG A 19 28.91 -35.42 -14.39
N THR A 20 29.16 -36.27 -15.39
CA THR A 20 30.51 -36.55 -15.90
C THR A 20 31.18 -35.26 -16.41
N LEU A 21 30.45 -34.39 -17.12
CA LEU A 21 30.95 -33.11 -17.59
C LEU A 21 31.26 -32.16 -16.43
N THR A 22 30.38 -32.08 -15.42
CA THR A 22 30.60 -31.24 -14.24
C THR A 22 31.85 -31.66 -13.47
N GLU A 23 32.06 -32.96 -13.26
CA GLU A 23 33.28 -33.49 -12.63
C GLU A 23 34.54 -33.11 -13.43
N ARG A 24 34.49 -33.25 -14.75
CA ARG A 24 35.59 -32.85 -15.65
C ARG A 24 35.88 -31.35 -15.60
N ILE A 25 34.85 -30.51 -15.50
CA ILE A 25 35.02 -29.06 -15.36
C ILE A 25 35.63 -28.72 -13.99
N ALA A 26 35.21 -29.41 -12.92
CA ALA A 26 35.69 -29.15 -11.56
C ALA A 26 37.19 -29.41 -11.37
N VAL A 27 37.75 -30.38 -12.11
CA VAL A 27 39.18 -30.72 -12.07
C VAL A 27 40.01 -30.01 -13.14
N ALA A 28 39.37 -29.24 -14.04
CA ALA A 28 40.08 -28.51 -15.08
C ALA A 28 40.79 -27.28 -14.49
N GLU A 29 42.09 -27.15 -14.76
CA GLU A 29 42.85 -25.97 -14.36
C GLU A 29 42.46 -24.76 -15.22
N ALA A 30 42.20 -23.63 -14.55
CA ALA A 30 42.01 -22.36 -15.24
C ALA A 30 43.37 -21.82 -15.70
N GLY A 31 43.45 -21.34 -16.94
CA GLY A 31 44.63 -20.61 -17.42
C GLY A 31 44.78 -19.24 -16.75
N GLU A 32 45.88 -18.52 -17.04
CA GLU A 32 46.21 -17.25 -16.36
C GLU A 32 45.49 -16.01 -16.92
N ASP A 33 44.83 -16.11 -18.08
CA ASP A 33 44.12 -14.97 -18.69
C ASP A 33 42.80 -14.67 -17.97
N ALA A 34 42.79 -13.59 -17.20
CA ALA A 34 41.63 -13.09 -16.46
C ALA A 34 40.38 -12.84 -17.33
N ARG A 35 40.54 -12.45 -18.61
CA ARG A 35 39.38 -12.25 -19.51
C ARG A 35 38.77 -13.59 -19.92
N ALA A 36 39.59 -14.57 -20.24
CA ALA A 36 39.15 -15.93 -20.54
C ALA A 36 38.46 -16.56 -19.32
N ILE A 37 39.04 -16.43 -18.12
CA ILE A 37 38.45 -16.92 -16.86
C ILE A 37 37.07 -16.30 -16.63
N LYS A 38 36.95 -14.97 -16.77
CA LYS A 38 35.65 -14.27 -16.62
C LYS A 38 34.60 -14.77 -17.61
N LYS A 39 35.00 -15.01 -18.86
CA LYS A 39 34.09 -15.54 -19.90
C LYS A 39 33.59 -16.94 -19.56
N VAL A 40 34.47 -17.81 -19.07
CA VAL A 40 34.11 -19.16 -18.60
C VAL A 40 33.15 -19.09 -17.41
N ARG A 41 33.45 -18.24 -16.40
CA ARG A 41 32.58 -18.05 -15.23
C ARG A 41 31.16 -17.61 -15.60
N VAL A 42 31.03 -16.59 -16.45
CA VAL A 42 29.71 -16.11 -16.91
C VAL A 42 28.97 -17.18 -17.71
N GLY A 43 29.68 -17.96 -18.54
CA GLY A 43 29.10 -19.10 -19.24
C GLY A 43 28.54 -20.16 -18.30
N LEU A 44 29.28 -20.50 -17.23
CA LEU A 44 28.82 -21.44 -16.19
C LEU A 44 27.60 -20.92 -15.42
N GLU A 45 27.55 -19.62 -15.11
CA GLU A 45 26.38 -18.98 -14.49
C GLU A 45 25.15 -19.07 -15.40
N GLN A 46 25.33 -18.86 -16.71
CA GLN A 46 24.25 -18.98 -17.70
C GLN A 46 23.73 -20.42 -17.82
N VAL A 47 24.64 -21.41 -17.87
CA VAL A 47 24.26 -22.84 -17.87
C VAL A 47 23.54 -23.22 -16.58
N THR A 48 24.00 -22.72 -15.42
CA THR A 48 23.32 -22.96 -14.12
C THR A 48 21.90 -22.42 -14.12
N SER A 49 21.68 -21.23 -14.69
CA SER A 49 20.34 -20.65 -14.87
C SER A 49 19.45 -21.49 -15.78
N GLN A 50 20.00 -21.99 -16.91
CA GLN A 50 19.29 -22.89 -17.82
C GLN A 50 18.92 -24.21 -17.14
N LEU A 51 19.85 -24.82 -16.39
CA LEU A 51 19.60 -26.04 -15.63
C LEU A 51 18.53 -25.82 -14.56
N LYS A 52 18.55 -24.69 -13.85
CA LYS A 52 17.48 -24.32 -12.89
C LYS A 52 16.12 -24.22 -13.56
N SER A 53 16.05 -23.69 -14.79
CA SER A 53 14.82 -23.66 -15.58
C SER A 53 14.36 -25.07 -15.96
N VAL A 54 15.26 -25.93 -16.42
CA VAL A 54 14.96 -27.34 -16.75
C VAL A 54 14.44 -28.09 -15.52
N THR A 55 15.10 -27.97 -14.37
CA THR A 55 14.65 -28.58 -13.11
C THR A 55 13.25 -28.09 -12.72
N THR A 56 12.98 -26.80 -12.89
CA THR A 56 11.64 -26.23 -12.63
C THR A 56 10.57 -26.80 -13.58
N LYS A 57 10.94 -27.15 -14.82
CA LYS A 57 10.01 -27.79 -15.78
C LYS A 57 9.77 -29.28 -15.51
N LEU A 58 10.75 -29.95 -14.90
CA LEU A 58 10.67 -31.38 -14.56
C LEU A 58 10.04 -31.63 -13.19
N ASP A 59 9.84 -30.58 -12.38
CA ASP A 59 9.20 -30.67 -11.07
C ASP A 59 7.71 -31.01 -11.24
N PRO A 60 7.26 -32.21 -10.81
CA PRO A 60 5.87 -32.62 -10.95
C PRO A 60 4.97 -31.96 -9.89
N ILE A 61 5.55 -31.26 -8.92
CA ILE A 61 4.82 -30.65 -7.81
C ILE A 61 4.38 -29.24 -8.19
N LEU A 62 3.10 -28.96 -7.96
CA LEU A 62 2.51 -27.64 -8.14
C LEU A 62 3.23 -26.58 -7.29
N ARG A 63 3.52 -25.42 -7.90
CA ARG A 63 4.11 -24.27 -7.19
C ARG A 63 3.05 -23.17 -7.01
N PRO A 64 3.00 -22.52 -5.84
CA PRO A 64 2.16 -21.35 -5.68
C PRO A 64 2.71 -20.21 -6.55
N GLU A 65 1.82 -19.39 -7.12
CA GLU A 65 2.23 -18.20 -7.89
C GLU A 65 2.97 -17.18 -7.03
N SER A 66 2.64 -17.12 -5.74
CA SER A 66 3.28 -16.24 -4.76
C SER A 66 3.32 -16.87 -3.37
N ILE A 67 4.30 -16.44 -2.55
CA ILE A 67 4.39 -16.79 -1.14
C ILE A 67 3.96 -15.55 -0.34
N PHE A 68 3.12 -15.75 0.68
CA PHE A 68 2.81 -14.72 1.65
C PHE A 68 4.00 -14.55 2.59
N ASP A 69 4.67 -13.40 2.47
CA ASP A 69 5.78 -13.02 3.34
C ASP A 69 5.27 -12.03 4.41
N PRO A 70 5.08 -12.47 5.67
CA PRO A 70 4.61 -11.57 6.73
C PRO A 70 5.64 -10.48 7.07
N THR A 71 6.90 -10.65 6.67
CA THR A 71 7.98 -9.69 6.92
C THR A 71 8.11 -8.64 5.81
N ASP A 72 7.41 -8.82 4.69
CA ASP A 72 7.35 -7.81 3.64
C ASP A 72 6.69 -6.52 4.19
N PRO A 73 7.34 -5.35 4.03
CA PRO A 73 6.81 -4.09 4.53
C PRO A 73 5.41 -3.76 4.03
N ASN A 74 5.04 -4.14 2.80
CA ASN A 74 3.69 -3.87 2.29
C ASN A 74 2.65 -4.75 2.98
N THR A 75 2.97 -6.04 3.18
CA THR A 75 2.14 -6.99 3.94
C THR A 75 1.91 -6.50 5.37
N SER A 76 2.97 -6.12 6.07
CA SER A 76 2.86 -5.54 7.42
C SER A 76 2.09 -4.22 7.43
N GLY A 77 2.35 -3.32 6.48
CA GLY A 77 1.65 -2.04 6.34
C GLY A 77 0.15 -2.21 6.15
N ARG A 78 -0.26 -3.23 5.38
CA ARG A 78 -1.66 -3.61 5.18
C ARG A 78 -2.36 -4.04 6.47
N VAL A 79 -1.70 -4.87 7.30
CA VAL A 79 -2.26 -5.30 8.59
C VAL A 79 -2.47 -4.09 9.51
N VAL A 80 -1.51 -3.17 9.54
CA VAL A 80 -1.62 -1.92 10.29
C VAL A 80 -2.76 -1.04 9.75
N ALA A 81 -2.92 -0.93 8.42
CA ALA A 81 -4.01 -0.21 7.79
C ALA A 81 -5.39 -0.77 8.17
N LEU A 82 -5.54 -2.09 8.15
CA LEU A 82 -6.77 -2.77 8.57
C LEU A 82 -7.08 -2.48 10.05
N THR A 83 -6.04 -2.52 10.88
CA THR A 83 -6.15 -2.22 12.31
C THR A 83 -6.57 -0.77 12.54
N LEU A 84 -6.07 0.18 11.73
CA LEU A 84 -6.52 1.58 11.77
C LEU A 84 -8.00 1.69 11.43
N VAL A 85 -8.47 1.02 10.36
CA VAL A 85 -9.88 1.03 9.94
C VAL A 85 -10.79 0.49 11.03
N ALA A 86 -10.34 -0.51 11.79
CA ALA A 86 -11.09 -1.07 12.91
C ALA A 86 -11.22 -0.13 14.13
N GLN A 87 -10.44 0.96 14.19
CA GLN A 87 -10.52 1.90 15.31
C GLN A 87 -11.85 2.68 15.30
N THR A 88 -12.27 3.13 16.49
CA THR A 88 -13.44 4.00 16.62
C THR A 88 -13.13 5.40 16.05
N LYS A 89 -14.13 6.03 15.40
CA LYS A 89 -14.03 7.42 14.97
C LYS A 89 -14.17 8.36 16.15
N HIS A 90 -13.29 9.36 16.22
CA HIS A 90 -13.28 10.40 17.25
C HIS A 90 -13.43 11.79 16.63
N PRO A 91 -14.08 12.76 17.29
CA PRO A 91 -14.15 14.14 16.77
C PRO A 91 -12.75 14.77 16.65
N LEU A 92 -12.39 15.26 15.46
CA LEU A 92 -11.08 15.89 15.23
C LEU A 92 -10.93 17.19 16.04
N ALA A 93 -12.05 17.84 16.37
CA ALA A 93 -12.09 19.09 17.12
C ALA A 93 -11.52 19.00 18.55
N LYS A 94 -11.48 17.79 19.16
CA LYS A 94 -11.26 17.60 20.60
C LYS A 94 -10.19 16.53 20.92
N ILE A 95 -9.20 16.36 20.05
CA ILE A 95 -8.13 15.39 20.27
C ILE A 95 -7.21 15.84 21.41
N PRO A 96 -7.13 15.11 22.54
CA PRO A 96 -6.21 15.45 23.61
C PRO A 96 -4.76 15.16 23.19
N GLU A 97 -3.81 15.69 23.95
CA GLU A 97 -2.41 15.28 23.82
C GLU A 97 -2.23 13.85 24.33
N PHE A 98 -1.46 13.04 23.59
CA PHE A 98 -1.09 11.70 24.00
C PHE A 98 0.27 11.31 23.40
N TYR A 99 0.94 10.36 24.03
CA TYR A 99 2.20 9.81 23.53
C TYR A 99 1.97 8.80 22.39
N GLY A 100 2.84 8.83 21.39
CA GLY A 100 2.85 7.91 20.27
C GLY A 100 3.13 8.59 18.93
N ALA A 101 3.76 7.81 18.06
CA ALA A 101 3.85 8.04 16.62
C ALA A 101 2.95 7.03 15.90
N GLY A 102 2.50 7.33 14.68
CA GLY A 102 1.48 6.49 14.08
C GLY A 102 0.89 6.98 12.77
N VAL A 103 -0.23 6.36 12.43
CA VAL A 103 -1.03 6.66 11.24
C VAL A 103 -2.42 7.15 11.63
N TYR A 104 -3.02 7.96 10.77
CA TYR A 104 -4.36 8.49 10.98
C TYR A 104 -5.09 8.69 9.65
N ALA A 105 -6.42 8.72 9.76
CA ALA A 105 -7.33 9.01 8.68
C ALA A 105 -8.36 10.04 9.16
N ILE A 106 -8.65 11.05 8.35
CA ILE A 106 -9.63 12.11 8.60
C ILE A 106 -10.84 11.86 7.71
N TYR A 107 -12.02 12.02 8.27
CA TYR A 107 -13.32 11.78 7.63
C TYR A 107 -14.15 13.05 7.65
N TYR A 108 -15.01 13.22 6.65
CA TYR A 108 -15.87 14.39 6.50
C TYR A 108 -17.34 14.02 6.60
N LYS A 109 -18.14 14.83 7.30
CA LYS A 109 -19.58 14.64 7.46
C LYS A 109 -20.42 15.92 7.29
N GLY A 110 -19.82 16.99 6.80
CA GLY A 110 -20.46 18.29 6.63
C GLY A 110 -21.18 18.45 5.29
N ASP A 111 -21.58 19.71 5.01
CA ASP A 111 -22.43 20.10 3.89
C ASP A 111 -21.74 20.95 2.79
N PHE A 112 -20.40 21.02 2.79
CA PHE A 112 -19.66 21.70 1.72
C PHE A 112 -19.91 20.97 0.40
N ALA A 113 -20.63 21.62 -0.52
CA ALA A 113 -21.19 20.98 -1.72
C ALA A 113 -20.18 20.15 -2.54
N PRO A 114 -18.92 20.60 -2.76
CA PRO A 114 -17.90 19.78 -3.43
C PRO A 114 -17.58 18.44 -2.76
N TYR A 115 -17.87 18.27 -1.46
CA TYR A 115 -17.60 17.06 -0.68
C TYR A 115 -18.86 16.25 -0.35
N ALA A 116 -20.01 16.57 -0.96
CA ALA A 116 -21.29 15.93 -0.64
C ALA A 116 -21.26 14.39 -0.73
N GLN A 117 -20.50 13.82 -1.67
CA GLN A 117 -20.38 12.37 -1.83
C GLN A 117 -19.67 11.66 -0.66
N LEU A 118 -18.87 12.39 0.13
CA LEU A 118 -18.18 11.86 1.31
C LEU A 118 -19.03 11.93 2.59
N LYS A 119 -20.12 12.70 2.57
CA LYS A 119 -20.93 12.97 3.78
C LYS A 119 -21.43 11.68 4.40
N GLY A 120 -20.99 11.42 5.64
CA GLY A 120 -21.44 10.27 6.43
C GLY A 120 -20.90 8.92 5.95
N ARG A 121 -19.96 8.91 5.00
CA ARG A 121 -19.29 7.71 4.50
C ARG A 121 -18.12 7.32 5.39
N ASP A 122 -17.72 6.06 5.35
CA ASP A 122 -16.50 5.58 6.02
C ASP A 122 -15.26 5.67 5.12
N HIS A 123 -15.26 6.66 4.24
CA HIS A 123 -14.18 6.94 3.29
C HIS A 123 -13.41 8.19 3.74
N PRO A 124 -12.09 8.09 3.98
CA PRO A 124 -11.31 9.21 4.47
C PRO A 124 -11.11 10.27 3.38
N ILE A 125 -11.23 11.54 3.77
CA ILE A 125 -10.89 12.69 2.91
C ILE A 125 -9.37 12.93 2.88
N TYR A 126 -8.67 12.52 3.94
CA TYR A 126 -7.21 12.61 4.07
C TYR A 126 -6.66 11.47 4.92
N VAL A 127 -5.50 10.95 4.54
CA VAL A 127 -4.71 9.99 5.31
C VAL A 127 -3.33 10.56 5.52
N GLY A 128 -2.74 10.32 6.68
CA GLY A 128 -1.35 10.66 6.89
C GLY A 128 -0.70 9.87 8.02
N LYS A 129 0.60 10.15 8.21
CA LYS A 129 1.38 9.66 9.34
C LYS A 129 2.02 10.76 10.17
N ALA A 130 2.52 10.37 11.33
CA ALA A 130 3.40 11.14 12.19
C ALA A 130 4.54 10.24 12.64
N ASP A 131 5.78 10.57 12.26
CA ASP A 131 6.97 9.81 12.63
C ASP A 131 7.53 10.29 13.99
N PRO A 132 8.18 9.40 14.76
CA PRO A 132 8.96 9.83 15.93
C PRO A 132 10.22 10.59 15.50
N ASP A 133 10.74 11.45 16.39
CA ASP A 133 12.05 12.08 16.17
C ASP A 133 13.17 11.03 16.19
N ASN A 134 13.05 10.06 17.09
CA ASN A 134 13.98 8.96 17.22
C ASN A 134 13.45 7.71 16.51
N GLN A 135 14.11 7.32 15.42
CA GLN A 135 13.75 6.12 14.65
C GLN A 135 14.01 4.80 15.41
N ALA A 136 14.78 4.83 16.51
CA ALA A 136 15.00 3.69 17.38
C ALA A 136 13.97 3.58 18.54
N ALA A 137 13.01 4.52 18.64
CA ALA A 137 11.97 4.48 19.67
C ALA A 137 11.11 3.22 19.52
N LYS A 138 10.91 2.48 20.62
CA LYS A 138 10.17 1.20 20.63
C LYS A 138 8.88 1.24 21.44
N ASP A 139 8.59 2.36 22.11
CA ASP A 139 7.41 2.55 22.93
C ASP A 139 6.81 3.94 22.67
N ALA A 140 5.54 4.13 23.05
CA ALA A 140 4.82 5.37 22.76
C ALA A 140 5.46 6.60 23.42
N VAL A 141 6.01 6.47 24.63
CA VAL A 141 6.60 7.60 25.37
C VAL A 141 7.87 8.07 24.68
N SER A 142 8.76 7.15 24.30
CA SER A 142 9.98 7.48 23.55
C SER A 142 9.71 8.00 22.13
N GLN A 143 8.54 7.73 21.56
CA GLN A 143 8.09 8.33 20.30
C GLN A 143 7.63 9.80 20.45
N GLY A 144 7.33 10.27 21.66
CA GLY A 144 6.82 11.61 21.92
C GLY A 144 5.35 11.81 21.50
N THR A 145 4.86 13.04 21.51
CA THR A 145 3.43 13.37 21.25
C THR A 145 3.10 13.59 19.76
N LYS A 146 3.82 12.92 18.88
CA LYS A 146 3.87 13.23 17.43
C LYS A 146 2.51 13.13 16.75
N LEU A 147 1.79 12.04 17.02
CA LEU A 147 0.51 11.78 16.38
C LEU A 147 -0.56 12.79 16.83
N SER A 148 -0.69 13.05 18.14
CA SER A 148 -1.65 14.03 18.66
C SER A 148 -1.31 15.45 18.21
N ALA A 149 -0.03 15.82 18.17
CA ALA A 149 0.41 17.12 17.67
C ALA A 149 0.05 17.31 16.20
N ARG A 150 0.23 16.27 15.37
CA ARG A 150 -0.11 16.30 13.95
C ARG A 150 -1.61 16.45 13.70
N LEU A 151 -2.44 15.69 14.42
CA LEU A 151 -3.90 15.82 14.34
C LEU A 151 -4.37 17.22 14.75
N ASN A 152 -3.82 17.77 15.83
CA ASN A 152 -4.15 19.11 16.30
C ASN A 152 -3.69 20.21 15.34
N GLU A 153 -2.60 19.98 14.60
CA GLU A 153 -2.18 20.85 13.51
C GLU A 153 -3.18 20.89 12.35
N HIS A 154 -3.66 19.72 11.90
CA HIS A 154 -4.72 19.65 10.87
C HIS A 154 -5.99 20.32 11.35
N ALA A 155 -6.39 20.07 12.61
CA ALA A 155 -7.55 20.71 13.21
C ALA A 155 -7.41 22.24 13.22
N ARG A 156 -6.21 22.78 13.51
CA ARG A 156 -5.93 24.23 13.42
C ARG A 156 -6.03 24.75 11.99
N SER A 157 -5.52 24.02 11.00
CA SER A 157 -5.62 24.40 9.59
C SER A 157 -7.08 24.44 9.11
N ILE A 158 -7.88 23.44 9.47
CA ILE A 158 -9.31 23.38 9.14
C ILE A 158 -10.08 24.54 9.80
N ARG A 159 -9.82 24.85 11.08
CA ARG A 159 -10.44 25.99 11.77
C ARG A 159 -10.16 27.33 11.10
N LYS A 160 -8.99 27.49 10.47
CA LYS A 160 -8.66 28.71 9.73
C LYS A 160 -9.52 28.85 8.46
N ALA A 161 -9.97 27.75 7.85
CA ALA A 161 -10.80 27.72 6.65
C ALA A 161 -12.32 27.88 6.91
N ALA A 162 -12.68 28.67 7.93
CA ALA A 162 -14.04 28.78 8.47
C ALA A 162 -15.11 29.24 7.47
N THR A 163 -14.72 29.81 6.31
CA THR A 163 -15.66 30.21 5.25
C THR A 163 -16.20 29.02 4.45
N THR A 164 -15.55 27.86 4.52
CA THR A 164 -15.90 26.68 3.71
C THR A 164 -16.00 25.40 4.53
N LEU A 165 -15.38 25.34 5.72
CA LEU A 165 -15.31 24.16 6.58
C LEU A 165 -15.69 24.50 8.02
N ASP A 166 -16.45 23.61 8.68
CA ASP A 166 -16.59 23.58 10.14
C ASP A 166 -15.77 22.41 10.70
N ILE A 167 -14.97 22.65 11.75
CA ILE A 167 -14.18 21.61 12.42
C ILE A 167 -15.06 20.51 13.05
N ASN A 168 -16.32 20.80 13.38
CA ASN A 168 -17.26 19.82 13.93
C ASN A 168 -17.74 18.80 12.88
N ASP A 169 -17.52 19.08 11.60
CA ASP A 169 -17.83 18.19 10.48
C ASP A 169 -16.69 17.19 10.20
N PHE A 170 -15.68 17.12 11.07
CA PHE A 170 -14.53 16.24 10.89
C PHE A 170 -14.36 15.25 12.04
N GLU A 171 -14.12 14.01 11.64
CA GLU A 171 -13.79 12.90 12.52
C GLU A 171 -12.43 12.33 12.12
N CYS A 172 -11.78 11.58 13.02
CA CYS A 172 -10.58 10.86 12.69
C CYS A 172 -10.54 9.48 13.33
N ARG A 173 -9.83 8.57 12.67
CA ARG A 173 -9.24 7.37 13.26
C ARG A 173 -7.75 7.59 13.38
N PHE A 174 -7.14 7.05 14.41
CA PHE A 174 -5.68 7.08 14.58
C PHE A 174 -5.22 5.82 15.28
N LEU A 175 -3.99 5.39 14.99
CA LEU A 175 -3.39 4.21 15.57
C LEU A 175 -1.93 4.52 15.91
N ILE A 176 -1.56 4.33 17.17
CA ILE A 176 -0.16 4.36 17.61
C ILE A 176 0.48 3.04 17.16
N VAL A 177 1.60 3.14 16.43
CA VAL A 177 2.28 1.97 15.86
C VAL A 177 3.76 2.02 16.16
N GLN A 178 4.39 0.85 16.19
CA GLN A 178 5.83 0.76 16.34
C GLN A 178 6.54 1.51 15.19
N THR A 179 7.67 2.13 15.51
CA THR A 179 8.51 2.84 14.55
C THR A 179 8.93 1.94 13.40
N GLY A 180 8.77 2.42 12.17
CA GLY A 180 9.07 1.70 10.93
C GLY A 180 7.83 1.25 10.16
N PHE A 181 6.65 1.17 10.79
CA PHE A 181 5.42 0.73 10.12
C PHE A 181 4.57 1.88 9.58
N GLN A 182 4.85 3.12 10.00
CA GLN A 182 4.03 4.29 9.66
C GLN A 182 3.91 4.51 8.14
N LYS A 183 5.05 4.42 7.42
CA LYS A 183 5.11 4.72 5.99
C LYS A 183 4.34 3.70 5.16
N SER A 184 4.59 2.41 5.36
CA SER A 184 3.92 1.36 4.60
C SER A 184 2.40 1.35 4.83
N ALA A 185 1.96 1.64 6.05
CA ALA A 185 0.53 1.75 6.36
C ALA A 185 -0.11 2.99 5.71
N GLU A 186 0.54 4.16 5.77
CA GLU A 186 0.11 5.37 5.08
C GLU A 186 -0.01 5.14 3.57
N ASP A 187 1.04 4.58 2.95
CA ASP A 187 1.07 4.32 1.51
C ASP A 187 -0.04 3.35 1.09
N TYR A 188 -0.25 2.28 1.88
CA TYR A 188 -1.33 1.34 1.63
C TYR A 188 -2.70 2.02 1.70
N LEU A 189 -2.98 2.79 2.76
CA LEU A 189 -4.25 3.48 2.95
C LEU A 189 -4.51 4.53 1.85
N ILE A 190 -3.49 5.30 1.45
CA ILE A 190 -3.60 6.26 0.36
C ILE A 190 -3.88 5.53 -0.95
N ASN A 191 -3.21 4.40 -1.20
CA ASN A 191 -3.45 3.61 -2.41
C ASN A 191 -4.85 2.99 -2.43
N PHE A 192 -5.34 2.52 -1.29
CA PHE A 192 -6.64 1.86 -1.15
C PHE A 192 -7.81 2.84 -1.25
N PHE A 193 -7.75 3.96 -0.52
CA PHE A 193 -8.85 4.93 -0.46
C PHE A 193 -8.75 6.04 -1.51
N LYS A 194 -7.57 6.34 -2.04
CA LYS A 194 -7.33 7.50 -2.92
C LYS A 194 -7.94 8.81 -2.37
N PRO A 195 -7.59 9.27 -1.15
CA PRO A 195 -8.24 10.43 -0.55
C PRO A 195 -7.98 11.73 -1.32
N ILE A 196 -9.01 12.56 -1.49
CA ILE A 196 -8.93 13.75 -2.36
C ILE A 196 -7.99 14.86 -1.84
N TRP A 197 -7.66 14.88 -0.55
CA TRP A 197 -6.70 15.84 0.03
C TRP A 197 -5.24 15.35 0.03
N ASN A 198 -5.02 14.08 -0.29
CA ASN A 198 -3.68 13.52 -0.39
C ASN A 198 -2.96 14.02 -1.65
N SER A 199 -1.64 14.14 -1.57
CA SER A 199 -0.83 14.71 -2.66
C SER A 199 -0.74 13.78 -3.87
N GLU A 200 -1.00 12.50 -3.65
CA GLU A 200 -0.92 11.38 -4.58
C GLU A 200 -2.06 11.41 -5.60
N THR A 201 -3.24 11.89 -5.22
CA THR A 201 -4.38 12.07 -6.15
C THR A 201 -4.22 13.31 -7.03
N LYS A 202 -3.37 14.25 -6.62
CA LYS A 202 -3.13 15.54 -7.29
C LYS A 202 -4.38 16.41 -7.41
N ILE A 203 -5.45 16.17 -6.65
CA ILE A 203 -6.72 16.92 -6.77
C ILE A 203 -6.72 18.15 -5.87
N CYS A 204 -7.02 17.97 -4.59
CA CYS A 204 -7.21 19.04 -3.60
C CYS A 204 -6.11 18.97 -2.52
N PHE A 205 -4.86 18.87 -2.96
CA PHE A 205 -3.70 18.70 -2.07
C PHE A 205 -3.24 20.02 -1.45
N GLY A 206 -2.60 19.93 -0.28
CA GLY A 206 -1.97 21.08 0.38
C GLY A 206 -2.23 21.22 1.88
N LEU A 207 -3.15 20.43 2.45
CA LEU A 207 -3.43 20.43 3.89
C LEU A 207 -2.14 20.24 4.72
N GLY A 208 -1.34 19.22 4.39
CA GLY A 208 -0.13 18.86 5.14
C GLY A 208 1.08 19.79 4.99
N LYS A 209 0.95 20.93 4.28
CA LYS A 209 2.03 21.92 4.15
C LYS A 209 2.15 22.77 5.42
N HIS A 210 3.38 22.99 5.88
CA HIS A 210 3.71 24.00 6.88
C HIS A 210 4.12 25.28 6.18
N GLY A 211 3.53 26.40 6.58
CA GLY A 211 4.03 27.72 6.20
C GLY A 211 4.94 28.19 7.30
N ASP A 212 6.26 28.22 7.06
CA ASP A 212 7.25 28.97 7.85
C ASP A 212 8.67 29.02 7.23
N SER A 213 8.90 28.52 5.99
CA SER A 213 10.16 28.85 5.29
C SER A 213 10.01 30.11 4.45
N SER A 214 11.02 30.97 4.48
CA SER A 214 11.15 32.15 3.60
C SER A 214 10.94 31.82 2.12
N ASP A 215 11.15 30.56 1.74
CA ASP A 215 11.12 30.05 0.38
C ASP A 215 9.71 29.75 -0.15
N THR A 216 8.68 29.69 0.71
CA THR A 216 7.30 29.44 0.24
C THR A 216 6.61 30.67 -0.35
N ARG A 217 7.18 31.87 -0.19
CA ARG A 217 6.58 33.14 -0.66
C ARG A 217 6.47 33.26 -2.19
N GLY A 218 7.25 32.48 -2.95
CA GLY A 218 7.19 32.44 -4.42
C GLY A 218 6.31 31.32 -5.00
N ASN A 219 5.76 30.44 -4.16
CA ASN A 219 5.01 29.28 -4.64
C ASN A 219 3.53 29.64 -4.85
N LYS A 220 2.97 29.18 -5.98
CA LYS A 220 1.53 29.24 -6.25
C LYS A 220 0.71 28.57 -5.12
N ARG A 221 -0.47 29.13 -4.83
CA ARG A 221 -1.40 28.69 -3.77
C ARG A 221 -1.85 27.26 -4.06
N SER A 222 -1.78 26.40 -3.05
CA SER A 222 -2.13 24.98 -3.23
C SER A 222 -3.62 24.81 -3.54
N PRO A 223 -4.03 23.73 -4.24
CA PRO A 223 -5.45 23.47 -4.48
C PRO A 223 -6.31 23.44 -3.21
N TRP A 224 -5.79 22.91 -2.11
CA TRP A 224 -6.48 22.96 -0.81
C TRP A 224 -6.69 24.40 -0.35
N ASP A 225 -5.66 25.26 -0.38
CA ASP A 225 -5.78 26.66 0.01
C ASP A 225 -6.64 27.50 -0.95
N THR A 226 -6.73 27.09 -2.22
CA THR A 226 -7.64 27.70 -3.19
C THR A 226 -9.10 27.43 -2.81
N MET A 227 -9.43 26.19 -2.42
CA MET A 227 -10.78 25.80 -2.00
C MET A 227 -11.12 26.27 -0.58
N HIS A 228 -10.11 26.42 0.28
CA HIS A 228 -10.26 26.63 1.71
C HIS A 228 -9.40 27.82 2.20
N PRO A 229 -9.78 29.07 1.83
CA PRO A 229 -9.02 30.24 2.22
C PRO A 229 -9.06 30.48 3.73
N GLY A 230 -7.96 30.95 4.31
CA GLY A 230 -7.89 31.32 5.73
C GLY A 230 -6.52 31.14 6.39
N ARG A 231 -5.61 30.38 5.78
CA ARG A 231 -4.21 30.32 6.24
C ARG A 231 -3.45 31.56 5.78
N GLU A 232 -2.99 32.38 6.72
CA GLU A 232 -2.32 33.66 6.47
C GLU A 232 -1.20 33.59 5.42
N TRP A 233 -0.34 32.57 5.50
CA TRP A 233 0.76 32.40 4.54
C TRP A 233 0.29 32.12 3.10
N ALA A 234 -0.88 31.51 2.92
CA ALA A 234 -1.45 31.23 1.60
C ALA A 234 -2.17 32.44 1.01
N SER A 235 -2.65 33.36 1.87
CA SER A 235 -3.25 34.64 1.46
C SER A 235 -2.21 35.58 0.84
N ALA A 236 -0.93 35.46 1.20
CA ALA A 236 0.16 36.24 0.63
C ALA A 236 0.46 35.89 -0.84
N THR A 237 0.05 34.71 -1.31
CA THR A 237 0.21 34.28 -2.70
C THR A 237 -0.97 34.76 -3.56
N THR A 238 -0.68 35.36 -4.71
CA THR A 238 -1.69 35.89 -5.65
C THR A 238 -2.12 34.92 -6.74
N GLU A 239 -1.34 33.89 -7.04
CA GLU A 239 -1.60 32.93 -8.11
C GLU A 239 -1.99 31.54 -7.57
N ASN A 240 -3.08 30.96 -8.08
CA ASN A 240 -3.53 29.62 -7.74
C ASN A 240 -2.85 28.55 -8.61
N GLN A 241 -2.53 27.38 -8.06
CA GLN A 241 -2.06 26.24 -8.85
C GLN A 241 -3.13 25.67 -9.78
N LYS A 242 -4.39 25.76 -9.35
CA LYS A 242 -5.58 25.30 -10.08
C LYS A 242 -6.73 26.29 -9.83
N ALA A 243 -7.59 26.47 -10.83
CA ALA A 243 -8.83 27.21 -10.65
C ALA A 243 -9.80 26.42 -9.74
N PRO A 244 -10.62 27.07 -8.90
CA PRO A 244 -11.61 26.40 -8.06
C PRO A 244 -12.52 25.44 -8.83
N GLU A 245 -12.98 25.86 -10.01
CA GLU A 245 -13.91 25.09 -10.86
C GLU A 245 -13.27 23.77 -11.31
N THR A 246 -12.00 23.82 -11.74
CA THR A 246 -11.23 22.62 -12.10
C THR A 246 -11.06 21.67 -10.91
N ILE A 247 -10.87 22.19 -9.70
CA ILE A 247 -10.74 21.35 -8.50
C ILE A 247 -12.08 20.65 -8.21
N ILE A 248 -13.20 21.37 -8.31
CA ILE A 248 -14.55 20.83 -8.10
C ILE A 248 -14.86 19.72 -9.12
N GLU A 249 -14.57 19.95 -10.40
CA GLU A 249 -14.74 18.95 -11.47
C GLU A 249 -13.91 17.70 -11.20
N GLN A 250 -12.64 17.87 -10.81
CA GLN A 250 -11.76 16.75 -10.49
C GLN A 250 -12.20 15.97 -9.25
N ILE A 251 -12.68 16.65 -8.21
CA ILE A 251 -13.26 15.97 -7.03
C ILE A 251 -14.46 15.13 -7.45
N SER A 252 -15.39 15.71 -8.22
CA SER A 252 -16.60 15.02 -8.66
C SER A 252 -16.29 13.79 -9.51
N ALA A 253 -15.40 13.94 -10.50
CA ALA A 253 -14.96 12.84 -11.36
C ALA A 253 -14.28 11.73 -10.56
N HIS A 254 -13.36 12.09 -9.66
CA HIS A 254 -12.61 11.15 -8.83
C HIS A 254 -13.51 10.35 -7.89
N LEU A 255 -14.47 11.00 -7.22
CA LEU A 255 -15.39 10.31 -6.30
C LEU A 255 -16.43 9.47 -7.05
N THR A 256 -16.67 9.75 -8.34
CA THR A 256 -17.49 8.91 -9.20
C THR A 256 -16.74 7.64 -9.63
N GLU A 257 -15.47 7.78 -10.01
CA GLU A 257 -14.59 6.67 -10.40
C GLU A 257 -14.21 5.79 -9.19
N HIS A 258 -13.87 6.42 -8.07
CA HIS A 258 -13.48 5.78 -6.82
C HIS A 258 -14.56 6.00 -5.77
N GLN A 259 -15.66 5.26 -5.90
CA GLN A 259 -16.83 5.44 -5.04
C GLN A 259 -16.50 5.35 -3.54
N PRO A 260 -16.94 6.32 -2.74
CA PRO A 260 -16.76 6.28 -1.29
C PRO A 260 -17.46 5.09 -0.64
N TYR A 261 -16.69 4.31 0.12
CA TYR A 261 -17.22 3.22 0.93
C TYR A 261 -18.26 3.73 1.93
N ALA A 262 -19.42 3.09 1.95
CA ALA A 262 -20.53 3.42 2.83
C ALA A 262 -20.14 3.23 4.29
N ASP A 263 -19.58 2.07 4.60
CA ASP A 263 -19.33 1.63 5.96
C ASP A 263 -18.11 0.68 6.04
N ILE A 264 -17.84 0.22 7.25
CA ILE A 264 -16.73 -0.65 7.55
C ILE A 264 -16.87 -2.06 6.92
N HIS A 265 -18.09 -2.53 6.64
CA HIS A 265 -18.33 -3.85 6.05
C HIS A 265 -17.93 -3.88 4.58
N GLU A 266 -18.26 -2.83 3.82
CA GLU A 266 -17.78 -2.69 2.44
C GLU A 266 -16.26 -2.66 2.38
N ILE A 267 -15.63 -1.94 3.32
CA ILE A 267 -14.17 -1.86 3.42
C ILE A 267 -13.60 -3.24 3.70
N PHE A 268 -14.08 -3.95 4.73
CA PHE A 268 -13.59 -5.29 5.07
C PHE A 268 -13.78 -6.29 3.94
N LYS A 269 -14.92 -6.27 3.26
CA LYS A 269 -15.17 -7.10 2.08
C LYS A 269 -14.10 -6.88 1.02
N ARG A 270 -13.84 -5.61 0.67
CA ARG A 270 -12.81 -5.24 -0.31
C ARG A 270 -11.40 -5.65 0.14
N PHE A 271 -11.10 -5.51 1.43
CA PHE A 271 -9.86 -6.02 2.01
C PHE A 271 -9.74 -7.53 1.86
N THR A 272 -10.79 -8.31 2.15
CA THR A 272 -10.76 -9.76 2.02
C THR A 272 -10.56 -10.19 0.58
N GLU A 273 -11.23 -9.54 -0.38
CA GLU A 273 -11.00 -9.74 -1.83
C GLU A 273 -9.51 -9.57 -2.19
N ASP A 274 -8.87 -8.50 -1.72
CA ASP A 274 -7.45 -8.26 -1.97
C ASP A 274 -6.53 -9.26 -1.21
N MET A 275 -7.03 -10.03 -0.22
CA MET A 275 -6.25 -10.99 0.60
C MET A 275 -6.18 -12.39 -0.01
N HIS A 276 -6.90 -12.65 -1.10
CA HIS A 276 -6.82 -13.93 -1.81
C HIS A 276 -5.42 -14.11 -2.41
N GLN A 277 -4.56 -14.79 -1.65
CA GLN A 277 -3.25 -15.25 -2.14
C GLN A 277 -3.41 -16.40 -3.14
N LEU A 278 -4.44 -17.21 -2.88
CA LEU A 278 -4.97 -18.21 -3.79
C LEU A 278 -6.26 -17.59 -4.34
N ASP A 279 -6.17 -16.82 -5.42
CA ASP A 279 -7.29 -16.82 -6.35
C ASP A 279 -7.54 -18.30 -6.65
N SER A 280 -8.77 -18.77 -6.44
CA SER A 280 -9.16 -20.18 -6.30
C SER A 280 -8.66 -21.14 -7.39
N ASP A 281 -8.00 -20.66 -8.43
CA ASP A 281 -7.90 -21.33 -9.71
C ASP A 281 -6.47 -21.42 -10.28
N ARG A 282 -5.40 -21.03 -9.56
CA ARG A 282 -4.08 -20.94 -10.20
C ARG A 282 -2.91 -21.53 -9.42
N PHE A 283 -2.76 -22.86 -9.52
CA PHE A 283 -1.45 -23.48 -9.37
C PHE A 283 -0.79 -23.64 -10.74
N TYR A 284 0.46 -23.22 -10.89
CA TYR A 284 1.16 -23.36 -12.17
C TYR A 284 2.21 -24.48 -12.12
N THR A 285 2.26 -25.29 -13.18
CA THR A 285 3.50 -26.00 -13.55
C THR A 285 3.79 -25.81 -15.03
N PRO A 286 5.06 -25.77 -15.45
CA PRO A 286 5.40 -25.85 -16.87
C PRO A 286 4.96 -27.16 -17.55
N ALA A 287 4.69 -28.21 -16.78
CA ALA A 287 4.28 -29.53 -17.27
C ALA A 287 2.76 -29.68 -17.46
N HIS A 288 1.95 -29.02 -16.62
CA HIS A 288 0.48 -29.13 -16.62
C HIS A 288 -0.26 -27.82 -16.91
N GLY A 289 0.46 -26.70 -17.02
CA GLY A 289 -0.15 -25.38 -17.14
C GLY A 289 -0.76 -24.92 -15.81
N VAL A 290 -1.78 -24.08 -15.90
CA VAL A 290 -2.60 -23.65 -14.76
C VAL A 290 -3.54 -24.79 -14.37
N VAL A 291 -3.53 -25.17 -13.09
CA VAL A 291 -4.42 -26.16 -12.50
C VAL A 291 -5.36 -25.42 -11.55
N GLU A 292 -6.65 -25.46 -11.88
CA GLU A 292 -7.73 -24.89 -11.07
C GLU A 292 -8.10 -25.88 -9.95
N LEU A 293 -8.34 -25.38 -8.73
CA LEU A 293 -8.84 -26.20 -7.65
C LEU A 293 -10.36 -26.10 -7.63
N GLU A 294 -11.05 -27.24 -7.51
CA GLU A 294 -12.50 -27.22 -7.29
C GLU A 294 -12.80 -26.56 -5.93
N ALA A 295 -13.52 -25.44 -5.96
CA ALA A 295 -14.07 -24.84 -4.76
C ALA A 295 -15.10 -25.80 -4.12
N ALA A 296 -15.14 -25.86 -2.79
CA ALA A 296 -16.17 -26.63 -2.11
C ALA A 296 -17.56 -26.06 -2.47
N ASP A 297 -18.51 -26.93 -2.81
CA ASP A 297 -19.91 -26.56 -3.01
C ASP A 297 -20.42 -25.78 -1.79
N HIS A 298 -20.70 -24.50 -1.97
CA HIS A 298 -21.31 -23.69 -0.93
C HIS A 298 -22.81 -23.98 -0.93
N ASP A 299 -23.27 -24.83 -0.02
CA ASP A 299 -24.70 -25.06 0.22
C ASP A 299 -25.28 -23.81 0.93
N PRO A 300 -26.14 -23.00 0.29
CA PRO A 300 -26.62 -21.74 0.85
C PRO A 300 -27.68 -21.93 1.96
N ALA A 301 -27.85 -23.15 2.49
CA ALA A 301 -28.84 -23.48 3.51
C ALA A 301 -28.19 -23.81 4.87
N SER A 302 -27.80 -22.79 5.62
CA SER A 302 -27.77 -22.88 7.09
C SER A 302 -28.02 -21.50 7.69
N PRO A 303 -29.21 -21.26 8.26
CA PRO A 303 -29.57 -19.98 8.87
C PRO A 303 -28.89 -19.83 10.24
N ASP A 304 -28.67 -18.57 10.60
CA ASP A 304 -28.35 -18.05 11.93
C ASP A 304 -28.45 -19.04 13.10
N ALA A 305 -27.32 -19.23 13.78
CA ALA A 305 -27.30 -19.62 15.18
C ALA A 305 -26.42 -18.65 15.96
N THR A 306 -26.99 -17.50 16.29
CA THR A 306 -26.56 -16.69 17.44
C THR A 306 -26.94 -17.42 18.73
N PRO A 307 -26.13 -17.27 19.78
CA PRO A 307 -26.65 -16.85 21.07
C PRO A 307 -26.28 -15.40 21.39
#